data_AF-A0AAD4S293-F1
#
_entry.id   AF-A0AAD4S293-F1
#
_cell.length_a   1.000
_cell.length_b   1.000
_cell.length_c   1.000
_cell.angle_alpha   90.00
_cell.angle_beta   90.00
_cell.angle_gamma   90.00
#
_symmetry.space_group_name_H-M   'P 1'
#
loop_
_entity.id
_entity.type
_entity.pdbx_description
1 polymer ?
#
loop_
_entity_poly.entity_id
_entity_poly.type
_entity_poly.pdbx_seq_one_letter_code
_entity_poly.pdbx_strand_id
1 'polypeptide(L)'
;MGKSMNQMIIDINKAREIGVDMVEIRLDYLSSFNPRQDLQTLIQSCTMLTLFTYRPKWEGCEYEGDDSFRIATTVGDITNVARMFQIIVHSQVPFIGLVMTEQGLISWLLFPKYGGYLTFGSLEEGIVSAPGQPTVKDLLDTYNLRDIGPHTKVFGFIRKPVGHSKSLLLFNKEFKSVGFDGVYVPFLVDDLAKFLATYASAEFAGFSCTMPYKEASLECCDEFDPIAKLIGAVNTIVRRPSDGKLIGYNTDYIGAISAIEDGLRGVDGGFL
;
A
#
# COMPACT_ATOMS: atom_id res chain seq x y z
N MET A 1 1.48 -28.81 10.84
CA MET A 1 2.20 -28.00 9.83
C MET A 1 3.08 -28.93 9.01
N GLY A 2 2.77 -29.10 7.73
CA GLY A 2 3.59 -29.90 6.82
C GLY A 2 4.95 -29.24 6.57
N LYS A 3 6.03 -30.02 6.62
CA LYS A 3 7.40 -29.57 6.32
C LYS A 3 7.85 -29.90 4.88
N SER A 4 6.96 -30.47 4.07
CA SER A 4 7.18 -30.83 2.67
C SER A 4 5.92 -30.56 1.84
N MET A 5 6.07 -30.36 0.53
CA MET A 5 4.92 -30.11 -0.34
C MET A 5 3.89 -31.24 -0.31
N ASN A 6 4.33 -32.49 -0.34
CA ASN A 6 3.42 -33.65 -0.28
C ASN A 6 2.60 -33.66 1.00
N GLN A 7 3.23 -33.33 2.15
CA GLN A 7 2.51 -33.26 3.41
C GLN A 7 1.50 -32.11 3.43
N MET A 8 1.87 -30.94 2.88
CA MET A 8 0.95 -29.81 2.77
C MET A 8 -0.27 -30.16 1.91
N ILE A 9 -0.08 -30.82 0.77
CA ILE A 9 -1.19 -31.26 -0.09
C ILE A 9 -2.12 -32.25 0.64
N ILE A 10 -1.56 -33.18 1.41
CA ILE A 10 -2.35 -34.11 2.24
C ILE A 10 -3.15 -33.34 3.30
N ASP A 11 -2.52 -32.38 3.99
CA ASP A 11 -3.14 -31.60 5.05
C ASP A 11 -4.29 -30.73 4.50
N ILE A 12 -4.14 -30.15 3.30
CA ILE A 12 -5.20 -29.40 2.59
C ILE A 12 -6.40 -30.31 2.31
N ASN A 13 -6.18 -31.51 1.77
CA ASN A 13 -7.27 -32.43 1.45
C ASN A 13 -8.02 -32.87 2.72
N LYS A 14 -7.30 -33.11 3.82
CA LYS A 14 -7.92 -33.39 5.13
C LYS A 14 -8.73 -32.21 5.65
N ALA A 15 -8.21 -30.98 5.55
CA ALA A 15 -8.92 -29.77 5.95
C ALA A 15 -10.22 -29.59 5.15
N ARG A 16 -10.21 -29.91 3.85
CA ARG A 16 -11.39 -29.90 3.01
C ARG A 16 -12.45 -30.93 3.46
N GLU A 17 -12.02 -32.13 3.84
CA GLU A 17 -12.93 -33.19 4.31
C GLU A 17 -13.68 -32.82 5.61
N ILE A 18 -13.06 -32.03 6.49
CA ILE A 18 -13.68 -31.53 7.72
C ILE A 18 -14.50 -30.25 7.53
N GLY A 19 -14.64 -29.75 6.29
CA GLY A 19 -15.49 -28.61 5.96
C GLY A 19 -14.90 -27.24 6.28
N VAL A 20 -13.56 -27.11 6.32
CA VAL A 20 -12.90 -25.81 6.48
C VAL A 20 -13.08 -24.97 5.22
N ASP A 21 -13.39 -23.68 5.39
CA ASP A 21 -13.60 -22.75 4.26
C ASP A 21 -12.28 -22.31 3.58
N MET A 22 -11.19 -22.22 4.35
CA MET A 22 -9.89 -21.74 3.88
C MET A 22 -8.72 -22.36 4.66
N VAL A 23 -7.61 -22.62 3.97
CA VAL A 23 -6.35 -23.08 4.58
C VAL A 23 -5.22 -22.07 4.40
N GLU A 24 -4.37 -21.89 5.41
CA GLU A 24 -3.12 -21.13 5.31
C GLU A 24 -1.94 -22.09 5.10
N ILE A 25 -1.19 -21.90 4.02
CA ILE A 25 0.08 -22.58 3.74
C ILE A 25 1.23 -21.63 4.06
N ARG A 26 1.94 -21.96 5.14
CA ARG A 26 3.19 -21.31 5.55
C ARG A 26 4.36 -21.86 4.75
N LEU A 27 4.65 -21.20 3.63
CA LEU A 27 5.74 -21.54 2.71
C LEU A 27 7.12 -21.50 3.40
N ASP A 28 7.24 -20.71 4.47
CA ASP A 28 8.48 -20.61 5.24
C ASP A 28 8.88 -21.91 5.97
N TYR A 29 7.96 -22.84 6.22
CA TYR A 29 8.28 -24.17 6.78
C TYR A 29 8.81 -25.18 5.77
N LEU A 30 8.82 -24.86 4.47
CA LEU A 30 9.39 -25.74 3.45
C LEU A 30 10.92 -25.63 3.49
N SER A 31 11.58 -26.71 3.92
CA SER A 31 13.05 -26.79 4.02
C SER A 31 13.76 -26.72 2.67
N SER A 32 13.09 -27.14 1.60
CA SER A 32 13.55 -27.13 0.21
C SER A 32 12.42 -26.56 -0.65
N PHE A 33 12.42 -25.23 -0.84
CA PHE A 33 11.42 -24.50 -1.62
C PHE A 33 12.10 -23.66 -2.70
N ASN A 34 11.80 -23.96 -3.95
CA ASN A 34 12.10 -23.16 -5.12
C ASN A 34 10.83 -22.37 -5.51
N PRO A 35 10.74 -21.07 -5.20
CA PRO A 35 9.54 -20.27 -5.43
C PRO A 35 9.05 -20.27 -6.89
N ARG A 36 9.94 -20.44 -7.88
CA ARG A 36 9.52 -20.44 -9.29
C ARG A 36 8.86 -21.74 -9.74
N GLN A 37 9.31 -22.87 -9.23
CA GLN A 37 8.83 -24.19 -9.65
C GLN A 37 7.75 -24.73 -8.70
N ASP A 38 7.99 -24.57 -7.40
CA ASP A 38 7.17 -25.19 -6.37
C ASP A 38 5.89 -24.41 -6.13
N LEU A 39 5.92 -23.07 -6.20
CA LEU A 39 4.72 -22.26 -6.01
C LEU A 39 3.67 -22.54 -7.09
N GLN A 40 4.09 -22.69 -8.35
CA GLN A 40 3.18 -23.01 -9.45
C GLN A 40 2.53 -24.37 -9.24
N THR A 41 3.32 -25.36 -8.81
CA THR A 41 2.83 -26.71 -8.50
C THR A 41 1.87 -26.71 -7.30
N LEU A 42 2.20 -25.98 -6.23
CA LEU A 42 1.34 -25.80 -5.05
C LEU A 42 0.02 -25.13 -5.42
N ILE A 43 0.08 -24.04 -6.18
CA ILE A 43 -1.10 -23.30 -6.66
C ILE A 43 -2.02 -24.24 -7.46
N GLN A 44 -1.46 -25.01 -8.41
CA GLN A 44 -2.23 -25.95 -9.24
C GLN A 44 -2.81 -27.12 -8.44
N SER A 45 -2.16 -27.50 -7.34
CA SER A 45 -2.58 -28.62 -6.48
C SER A 45 -3.60 -28.22 -5.41
N CYS A 46 -3.80 -26.92 -5.16
CA CYS A 46 -4.77 -26.45 -4.18
C CYS A 46 -6.19 -26.62 -4.71
N THR A 47 -6.98 -27.44 -4.03
CA THR A 47 -8.37 -27.76 -4.40
C THR A 47 -9.42 -26.96 -3.62
N MET A 48 -8.98 -26.03 -2.78
CA MET A 48 -9.81 -25.13 -1.98
C MET A 48 -9.14 -23.76 -1.89
N LEU A 49 -9.82 -22.79 -1.28
CA LEU A 49 -9.25 -21.48 -1.04
C LEU A 49 -8.02 -21.60 -0.13
N THR A 50 -6.88 -21.16 -0.63
CA THR A 50 -5.59 -21.29 0.05
C THR A 50 -4.90 -19.94 0.14
N LEU A 51 -4.60 -19.53 1.37
CA LEU A 51 -3.73 -18.41 1.68
C LEU A 51 -2.29 -18.89 1.70
N PHE A 52 -1.43 -18.36 0.83
CA PHE A 52 0.01 -18.60 0.93
C PHE A 52 0.64 -17.50 1.78
N THR A 53 1.25 -17.86 2.89
CA THR A 53 2.02 -16.94 3.74
C THR A 53 3.48 -17.30 3.72
N TYR A 54 4.30 -16.26 3.81
CA TYR A 54 5.74 -16.37 3.88
C TYR A 54 6.24 -15.36 4.91
N ARG A 55 6.58 -15.83 6.11
CA ARG A 55 6.96 -14.95 7.23
C ARG A 55 8.48 -14.78 7.36
N PRO A 56 8.96 -13.62 7.83
CA PRO A 56 10.38 -13.41 8.16
C PRO A 56 10.76 -14.12 9.48
N LYS A 57 12.07 -14.33 9.71
CA LYS A 57 12.62 -15.03 10.91
C LYS A 57 12.07 -14.49 12.24
N TRP A 58 11.94 -13.18 12.39
CA TRP A 58 11.46 -12.55 13.63
C TRP A 58 9.96 -12.76 13.91
N GLU A 59 9.18 -13.29 12.97
CA GLU A 59 7.76 -13.66 13.11
C GLU A 59 7.55 -15.18 13.25
N GLY A 60 8.60 -15.93 13.62
CA GLY A 60 8.52 -17.37 13.85
C GLY A 60 8.65 -18.21 12.57
N CYS A 61 9.46 -17.76 11.63
CA CYS A 61 9.88 -18.54 10.47
C CYS A 61 11.02 -19.51 10.85
N GLU A 62 10.91 -20.77 10.44
CA GLU A 62 11.89 -21.83 10.72
C GLU A 62 12.98 -21.96 9.63
N TYR A 63 13.01 -21.06 8.65
CA TYR A 63 14.01 -21.12 7.60
C TYR A 63 15.37 -20.63 8.06
N GLU A 64 16.44 -21.36 7.75
CA GLU A 64 17.79 -21.01 8.19
C GLU A 64 18.61 -20.20 7.16
N GLY A 65 18.24 -20.15 5.88
CA GLY A 65 19.01 -19.44 4.84
C GLY A 65 18.87 -17.90 4.84
N ASP A 66 19.43 -17.26 3.81
CA ASP A 66 19.41 -15.79 3.64
C ASP A 66 18.06 -15.31 3.07
N ASP A 67 17.37 -14.46 3.83
CA ASP A 67 16.07 -13.89 3.47
C ASP A 67 16.14 -13.02 2.20
N SER A 68 17.31 -12.46 1.87
CA SER A 68 17.50 -11.57 0.71
C SER A 68 17.33 -12.26 -0.64
N PHE A 69 17.56 -13.57 -0.71
CA PHE A 69 17.48 -14.37 -1.94
C PHE A 69 16.13 -15.08 -2.14
N ARG A 70 15.30 -15.21 -1.08
CA ARG A 70 14.24 -16.23 -1.08
C ARG A 70 12.87 -15.73 -1.52
N ILE A 71 12.48 -14.50 -1.23
CA ILE A 71 11.44 -13.75 -1.97
C ILE A 71 11.78 -12.26 -1.83
N ALA A 72 12.01 -11.56 -2.94
CA ALA A 72 12.30 -10.12 -2.95
C ALA A 72 11.11 -9.22 -2.49
N THR A 73 10.11 -9.78 -1.83
CA THR A 73 8.95 -9.09 -1.23
C THR A 73 9.18 -8.68 0.21
N THR A 74 10.19 -9.22 0.90
CA THR A 74 10.48 -8.95 2.32
C THR A 74 11.49 -7.82 2.53
N VAL A 75 12.06 -7.25 1.46
CA VAL A 75 13.00 -6.13 1.57
C VAL A 75 12.22 -4.83 1.71
N GLY A 76 12.57 -4.03 2.72
CA GLY A 76 11.83 -2.86 3.23
C GLY A 76 11.75 -1.64 2.31
N ASP A 77 11.45 -1.84 1.03
CA ASP A 77 11.22 -0.79 0.05
C ASP A 77 9.83 -0.96 -0.58
N ILE A 78 9.04 0.12 -0.57
CA ILE A 78 7.67 0.14 -1.07
C ILE A 78 7.53 -0.27 -2.54
N THR A 79 8.58 -0.14 -3.35
CA THR A 79 8.59 -0.56 -4.76
C THR A 79 8.46 -2.07 -4.94
N ASN A 80 8.75 -2.86 -3.90
CA ASN A 80 8.56 -4.30 -3.93
C ASN A 80 7.08 -4.70 -3.95
N VAL A 81 6.18 -3.85 -3.45
CA VAL A 81 4.74 -4.11 -3.46
C VAL A 81 4.18 -4.13 -4.89
N ALA A 82 4.75 -3.34 -5.81
CA ALA A 82 4.33 -3.34 -7.21
C ALA A 82 4.44 -4.72 -7.87
N ARG A 83 5.50 -5.49 -7.55
CA ARG A 83 5.67 -6.86 -8.05
C ARG A 83 4.57 -7.79 -7.55
N MET A 84 4.15 -7.59 -6.30
CA MET A 84 3.05 -8.33 -5.71
C MET A 84 1.73 -8.03 -6.45
N PHE A 85 1.41 -6.76 -6.71
CA PHE A 85 0.23 -6.41 -7.50
C PHE A 85 0.25 -7.03 -8.90
N GLN A 86 1.41 -7.07 -9.56
CA GLN A 86 1.54 -7.76 -10.85
C GLN A 86 1.23 -9.26 -10.75
N ILE A 87 1.65 -9.93 -9.68
CA ILE A 87 1.32 -11.34 -9.45
C ILE A 87 -0.19 -11.52 -9.26
N ILE A 88 -0.85 -10.66 -8.47
CA ILE A 88 -2.31 -10.74 -8.27
C ILE A 88 -3.04 -10.62 -9.61
N VAL A 89 -2.73 -9.58 -10.39
CA VAL A 89 -3.41 -9.28 -11.66
C VAL A 89 -3.28 -10.42 -12.67
N HIS A 90 -2.15 -11.14 -12.68
CA HIS A 90 -1.91 -12.25 -13.61
C HIS A 90 -2.27 -13.63 -13.03
N SER A 91 -2.69 -13.69 -11.77
CA SER A 91 -3.10 -14.93 -11.14
C SER A 91 -4.45 -15.38 -11.70
N GLN A 92 -4.50 -16.62 -12.20
CA GLN A 92 -5.75 -17.25 -12.64
C GLN A 92 -6.51 -17.95 -11.50
N VAL A 93 -5.96 -17.88 -10.28
CA VAL A 93 -6.57 -18.41 -9.06
C VAL A 93 -6.77 -17.29 -8.04
N PRO A 94 -7.72 -17.43 -7.10
CA PRO A 94 -7.80 -16.56 -5.92
C PRO A 94 -6.43 -16.43 -5.24
N PHE A 95 -5.95 -15.20 -5.13
CA PHE A 95 -4.63 -14.92 -4.58
C PHE A 95 -4.73 -13.91 -3.44
N ILE A 96 -4.00 -14.17 -2.36
CA ILE A 96 -3.84 -13.26 -1.24
C ILE A 96 -2.37 -12.91 -1.15
N GLY A 97 -2.04 -11.66 -1.48
CA GLY A 97 -0.68 -11.15 -1.49
C GLY A 97 -0.58 -9.94 -0.56
N LEU A 98 0.14 -10.11 0.54
CA LEU A 98 0.31 -9.07 1.55
C LEU A 98 1.79 -8.93 1.89
N VAL A 99 2.24 -7.68 2.01
CA VAL A 99 3.60 -7.34 2.37
C VAL A 99 3.58 -6.89 3.84
N MET A 100 4.21 -7.69 4.70
CA MET A 100 4.18 -7.58 6.17
C MET A 100 5.24 -6.59 6.68
N THR A 101 5.25 -5.38 6.13
CA THR A 101 6.13 -4.28 6.54
C THR A 101 5.34 -2.97 6.58
N GLU A 102 5.86 -1.93 7.22
CA GLU A 102 5.21 -0.61 7.21
C GLU A 102 5.10 -0.03 5.78
N GLN A 103 6.13 -0.25 4.94
CA GLN A 103 6.11 0.07 3.50
C GLN A 103 5.06 -0.74 2.74
N GLY A 104 4.76 -1.94 3.25
CA GLY A 104 3.81 -2.87 2.70
C GLY A 104 2.35 -2.49 2.88
N LEU A 105 2.01 -1.47 3.69
CA LEU A 105 0.62 -1.09 4.00
C LEU A 105 -0.27 -0.95 2.75
N ILE A 106 0.26 -0.42 1.64
CA ILE A 106 -0.51 -0.28 0.40
C ILE A 106 -0.96 -1.63 -0.20
N SER A 107 -0.27 -2.74 0.09
CA SER A 107 -0.70 -4.09 -0.30
C SER A 107 -2.03 -4.48 0.37
N TRP A 108 -2.26 -4.01 1.59
CA TRP A 108 -3.46 -4.28 2.37
C TRP A 108 -4.63 -3.40 1.96
N LEU A 109 -4.34 -2.18 1.51
CA LEU A 109 -5.34 -1.16 1.15
C LEU A 109 -5.79 -1.27 -0.30
N LEU A 110 -4.85 -1.51 -1.23
CA LEU A 110 -5.12 -1.51 -2.67
C LEU A 110 -5.41 -2.92 -3.21
N PHE A 111 -5.43 -3.95 -2.37
CA PHE A 111 -5.72 -5.31 -2.83
C PHE A 111 -7.03 -5.44 -3.65
N PRO A 112 -8.16 -4.76 -3.37
CA PRO A 112 -9.39 -4.95 -4.14
C PRO A 112 -9.24 -4.45 -5.57
N LYS A 113 -8.48 -3.36 -5.75
CA LYS A 113 -8.19 -2.77 -7.06
C LYS A 113 -7.43 -3.73 -7.97
N TYR A 114 -6.54 -4.55 -7.41
CA TYR A 114 -5.70 -5.47 -8.17
C TYR A 114 -6.26 -6.89 -8.24
N GLY A 115 -7.47 -7.14 -7.70
CA GLY A 115 -8.14 -8.44 -7.74
C GLY A 115 -7.73 -9.42 -6.64
N GLY A 116 -7.16 -8.90 -5.54
CA GLY A 116 -6.83 -9.74 -4.39
C GLY A 116 -8.08 -10.29 -3.72
N TYR A 117 -7.99 -11.50 -3.18
CA TYR A 117 -9.16 -12.21 -2.65
C TYR A 117 -9.59 -11.72 -1.27
N LEU A 118 -8.64 -11.49 -0.35
CA LEU A 118 -8.92 -10.98 1.00
C LEU A 118 -7.77 -10.14 1.55
N THR A 119 -8.08 -9.27 2.52
CA THR A 119 -7.11 -8.57 3.38
C THR A 119 -7.48 -8.80 4.84
N PHE A 120 -6.54 -8.56 5.76
CA PHE A 120 -6.81 -8.65 7.19
C PHE A 120 -6.78 -7.26 7.83
N GLY A 121 -7.69 -7.05 8.78
CA GLY A 121 -7.66 -5.90 9.67
C GLY A 121 -7.64 -6.38 11.13
N SER A 122 -6.90 -5.70 11.99
CA SER A 122 -6.99 -5.94 13.43
C SER A 122 -8.31 -5.41 13.98
N LEU A 123 -8.78 -6.01 15.09
CA LEU A 123 -9.99 -5.54 15.77
C LEU A 123 -9.75 -4.22 16.51
N GLU A 124 -8.55 -4.06 17.07
CA GLU A 124 -8.14 -2.91 17.86
C GLU A 124 -6.71 -2.48 17.47
N GLU A 125 -6.37 -1.23 17.75
CA GLU A 125 -5.00 -0.73 17.58
C GLU A 125 -4.04 -1.49 18.50
N GLY A 126 -2.84 -1.82 17.99
CA GLY A 126 -1.80 -2.50 18.76
C GLY A 126 -1.99 -4.02 18.93
N ILE A 127 -3.19 -4.56 18.68
CA ILE A 127 -3.43 -6.02 18.65
C ILE A 127 -3.30 -6.53 17.21
N VAL A 128 -2.08 -6.53 16.70
CA VAL A 128 -1.78 -6.92 15.33
C VAL A 128 -1.20 -8.33 15.24
N SER A 129 -1.59 -9.06 14.19
CA SER A 129 -1.01 -10.37 13.85
C SER A 129 0.25 -10.25 12.98
N ALA A 130 0.44 -9.09 12.35
CA ALA A 130 1.59 -8.77 11.51
C ALA A 130 1.91 -7.26 11.55
N PRO A 131 3.19 -6.86 11.40
CA PRO A 131 3.59 -5.45 11.27
C PRO A 131 2.90 -4.76 10.10
N GLY A 132 2.46 -3.52 10.33
CA GLY A 132 1.79 -2.70 9.30
C GLY A 132 0.31 -3.05 9.06
N GLN A 133 -0.25 -4.00 9.79
CA GLN A 133 -1.67 -4.37 9.68
C GLN A 133 -2.59 -3.21 10.11
N PRO A 134 -3.51 -2.74 9.25
CA PRO A 134 -4.48 -1.71 9.62
C PRO A 134 -5.61 -2.28 10.49
N THR A 135 -6.37 -1.42 11.16
CA THR A 135 -7.60 -1.86 11.85
C THR A 135 -8.74 -2.08 10.85
N VAL A 136 -9.71 -2.94 11.19
CA VAL A 136 -10.95 -3.08 10.40
C VAL A 136 -11.69 -1.75 10.27
N LYS A 137 -11.68 -0.95 11.34
CA LYS A 137 -12.26 0.39 11.35
C LYS A 137 -11.59 1.29 10.31
N ASP A 138 -10.27 1.33 10.26
CA ASP A 138 -9.56 2.16 9.27
C ASP A 138 -9.83 1.69 7.84
N LEU A 139 -9.82 0.37 7.61
CA LEU A 139 -10.14 -0.18 6.29
C LEU A 139 -11.51 0.30 5.79
N LEU A 140 -12.53 0.26 6.64
CA LEU A 140 -13.90 0.59 6.26
C LEU A 140 -14.16 2.10 6.25
N ASP A 141 -13.74 2.81 7.30
CA ASP A 141 -14.16 4.19 7.56
C ASP A 141 -13.14 5.22 7.06
N THR A 142 -11.83 4.90 7.11
CA THR A 142 -10.76 5.81 6.68
C THR A 142 -10.46 5.63 5.20
N TYR A 143 -10.32 4.38 4.73
CA TYR A 143 -9.88 4.07 3.36
C TYR A 143 -11.02 3.66 2.43
N ASN A 144 -12.26 3.59 2.92
CA ASN A 144 -13.44 3.20 2.13
C ASN A 144 -13.21 1.92 1.32
N LEU A 145 -12.61 0.90 1.92
CA LEU A 145 -12.12 -0.29 1.21
C LEU A 145 -13.18 -0.96 0.31
N ARG A 146 -14.46 -0.90 0.70
CA ARG A 146 -15.59 -1.46 -0.06
C ARG A 146 -15.87 -0.73 -1.37
N ASP A 147 -15.45 0.52 -1.48
CA ASP A 147 -15.69 1.38 -2.64
C ASP A 147 -14.52 1.28 -3.65
N ILE A 148 -13.42 0.62 -3.29
CA ILE A 148 -12.24 0.46 -4.15
C ILE A 148 -12.48 -0.65 -5.18
N GLY A 149 -12.36 -0.30 -6.46
CA GLY A 149 -12.44 -1.21 -7.59
C GLY A 149 -11.27 -1.08 -8.57
N PRO A 150 -11.27 -1.86 -9.67
CA PRO A 150 -10.18 -1.88 -10.64
C PRO A 150 -9.89 -0.52 -11.29
N HIS A 151 -10.91 0.32 -11.43
CA HIS A 151 -10.81 1.64 -12.07
C HIS A 151 -10.47 2.79 -11.12
N THR A 152 -10.57 2.56 -9.81
CA THR A 152 -10.30 3.56 -8.77
C THR A 152 -8.92 4.17 -8.95
N LYS A 153 -8.87 5.50 -8.96
CA LYS A 153 -7.61 6.25 -9.03
C LYS A 153 -6.94 6.26 -7.67
N VAL A 154 -5.64 6.00 -7.66
CA VAL A 154 -4.81 6.00 -6.45
C VAL A 154 -4.17 7.37 -6.30
N PHE A 155 -4.41 7.98 -5.16
CA PHE A 155 -3.73 9.16 -4.66
C PHE A 155 -3.00 8.79 -3.38
N GLY A 156 -2.05 9.61 -2.95
CA GLY A 156 -1.53 9.39 -1.61
C GLY A 156 -0.53 10.37 -1.07
N PHE A 157 -0.14 10.10 0.16
CA PHE A 157 0.74 10.95 0.95
C PHE A 157 2.12 10.31 1.07
N ILE A 158 3.10 10.89 0.38
CA ILE A 158 4.49 10.49 0.41
C ILE A 158 5.17 11.09 1.64
N ARG A 159 5.71 10.23 2.51
CA ARG A 159 6.35 10.65 3.78
C ARG A 159 7.41 9.69 4.28
N LYS A 160 8.24 10.20 5.19
CA LYS A 160 9.15 9.45 6.07
C LYS A 160 9.52 10.36 7.26
N PRO A 161 9.34 9.96 8.53
CA PRO A 161 8.95 8.63 9.04
C PRO A 161 7.43 8.36 9.00
N VAL A 162 7.03 7.19 9.52
CA VAL A 162 5.63 6.80 9.73
C VAL A 162 4.98 7.69 10.79
N GLY A 163 3.74 8.12 10.54
CA GLY A 163 2.95 8.90 11.49
C GLY A 163 1.51 9.10 11.01
N HIS A 164 0.65 9.63 11.86
CA HIS A 164 -0.73 9.91 11.46
C HIS A 164 -0.79 11.17 10.58
N SER A 165 -1.54 11.11 9.47
CA SER A 165 -1.82 12.28 8.64
C SER A 165 -3.34 12.44 8.51
N LYS A 166 -3.83 13.61 8.93
CA LYS A 166 -5.25 13.97 8.79
C LYS A 166 -5.67 14.05 7.31
N SER A 167 -4.74 14.23 6.38
CA SER A 167 -5.03 14.21 4.95
C SER A 167 -5.65 12.90 4.48
N LEU A 168 -5.31 11.77 5.13
CA LEU A 168 -5.91 10.46 4.83
C LEU A 168 -7.42 10.48 5.09
N LEU A 169 -7.84 11.04 6.23
CA LEU A 169 -9.24 11.19 6.59
C LEU A 169 -9.94 12.21 5.69
N LEU A 170 -9.29 13.35 5.44
CA LEU A 170 -9.86 14.43 4.64
C LEU A 170 -10.15 13.97 3.20
N PHE A 171 -9.14 13.49 2.46
CA PHE A 171 -9.32 13.19 1.04
C PHE A 171 -10.24 12.01 0.80
N ASN A 172 -10.15 10.93 1.58
CA ASN A 172 -11.07 9.79 1.39
C ASN A 172 -12.52 10.16 1.74
N LYS A 173 -12.74 11.01 2.76
CA LYS A 173 -14.07 11.53 3.07
C LYS A 173 -14.61 12.39 1.92
N GLU A 174 -13.78 13.30 1.39
CA GLU A 174 -14.22 14.18 0.31
C GLU A 174 -14.40 13.45 -1.02
N PHE A 175 -13.53 12.50 -1.37
CA PHE A 175 -13.74 11.66 -2.56
C PHE A 175 -15.09 10.95 -2.51
N LYS A 176 -15.43 10.39 -1.34
CA LYS A 176 -16.74 9.76 -1.12
C LYS A 176 -17.89 10.76 -1.15
N SER A 177 -17.73 11.95 -0.57
CA SER A 177 -18.79 12.96 -0.49
C SER A 177 -19.20 13.48 -1.87
N VAL A 178 -18.24 13.60 -2.79
CA VAL A 178 -18.48 14.07 -4.17
C VAL A 178 -18.66 12.94 -5.19
N GLY A 179 -18.62 11.68 -4.78
CA GLY A 179 -18.75 10.52 -5.66
C GLY A 179 -17.58 10.33 -6.64
N PHE A 180 -16.38 10.79 -6.26
CA PHE A 180 -15.17 10.62 -7.05
C PHE A 180 -14.53 9.25 -6.79
N ASP A 181 -14.31 8.47 -7.85
CA ASP A 181 -13.71 7.13 -7.79
C ASP A 181 -12.19 7.20 -7.56
N GLY A 182 -11.82 7.56 -6.33
CA GLY A 182 -10.45 7.68 -5.88
C GLY A 182 -10.25 7.17 -4.46
N VAL A 183 -9.04 6.70 -4.18
CA VAL A 183 -8.57 6.34 -2.83
C VAL A 183 -7.29 7.09 -2.51
N TYR A 184 -7.16 7.57 -1.28
CA TYR A 184 -6.00 8.31 -0.81
C TYR A 184 -5.27 7.51 0.28
N VAL A 185 -4.05 7.02 -0.01
CA VAL A 185 -3.30 6.09 0.87
C VAL A 185 -1.95 6.67 1.32
N PRO A 186 -1.38 6.21 2.45
CA PRO A 186 -0.03 6.58 2.83
C PRO A 186 1.02 5.80 2.02
N PHE A 187 2.07 6.49 1.58
CA PHE A 187 3.25 5.90 0.97
C PHE A 187 4.47 6.19 1.84
N LEU A 188 4.98 5.16 2.53
CA LEU A 188 6.27 5.22 3.20
C LEU A 188 7.36 4.98 2.17
N VAL A 189 8.01 6.06 1.75
CA VAL A 189 8.97 6.06 0.64
C VAL A 189 10.37 6.23 1.18
N ASP A 190 11.35 5.50 0.66
CA ASP A 190 12.76 5.71 0.99
C ASP A 190 13.46 6.54 -0.10
N ASP A 191 13.22 6.16 -1.35
CA ASP A 191 13.73 6.82 -2.56
C ASP A 191 12.54 7.31 -3.41
N LEU A 192 12.42 8.63 -3.52
CA LEU A 192 11.31 9.28 -4.22
C LEU A 192 11.34 9.01 -5.73
N ALA A 193 12.50 9.11 -6.36
CA ALA A 193 12.64 8.93 -7.80
C ALA A 193 12.31 7.49 -8.19
N LYS A 194 12.82 6.52 -7.43
CA LYS A 194 12.53 5.09 -7.62
C LYS A 194 11.05 4.78 -7.40
N PHE A 195 10.43 5.39 -6.39
CA PHE A 195 8.99 5.26 -6.13
C PHE A 195 8.16 5.76 -7.32
N LEU A 196 8.41 6.98 -7.79
CA LEU A 196 7.67 7.60 -8.90
C LEU A 196 7.86 6.84 -10.22
N ALA A 197 9.06 6.29 -10.45
CA ALA A 197 9.34 5.43 -11.60
C ALA A 197 8.61 4.08 -11.51
N THR A 198 8.52 3.50 -10.31
CA THR A 198 7.83 2.20 -10.10
C THR A 198 6.31 2.34 -10.26
N TYR A 199 5.74 3.42 -9.74
CA TYR A 199 4.30 3.72 -9.76
C TYR A 199 3.97 4.74 -10.86
N ALA A 200 4.51 4.50 -12.06
CA ALA A 200 4.39 5.39 -13.22
C ALA A 200 3.05 5.28 -13.97
N SER A 201 2.24 4.26 -13.69
CA SER A 201 0.97 4.02 -14.38
C SER A 201 -0.06 5.11 -14.09
N ALA A 202 -0.98 5.31 -15.05
CA ALA A 202 -2.03 6.35 -14.98
C ALA A 202 -3.09 6.13 -13.89
N GLU A 203 -3.02 5.02 -13.16
CA GLU A 203 -3.85 4.81 -11.97
C GLU A 203 -3.32 5.60 -10.76
N PHE A 204 -2.01 5.85 -10.66
CA PHE A 204 -1.42 6.71 -9.65
C PHE A 204 -1.47 8.15 -10.12
N ALA A 205 -2.56 8.83 -9.77
CA ALA A 205 -2.96 10.09 -10.38
C ALA A 205 -2.38 11.34 -9.69
N GLY A 206 -2.00 11.25 -8.42
CA GLY A 206 -1.40 12.37 -7.72
C GLY A 206 -0.91 12.04 -6.32
N PHE A 207 0.01 12.86 -5.83
CA PHE A 207 0.67 12.66 -4.55
C PHE A 207 0.78 13.98 -3.80
N SER A 208 0.57 13.95 -2.48
CA SER A 208 1.05 15.02 -1.61
C SER A 208 2.39 14.61 -1.01
N CYS A 209 3.35 15.53 -1.03
CA CYS A 209 4.69 15.34 -0.47
C CYS A 209 4.85 16.17 0.79
N THR A 210 5.36 15.55 1.85
CA THR A 210 5.79 16.26 3.07
C THR A 210 7.29 16.12 3.27
N MET A 211 7.81 16.68 4.37
CA MET A 211 9.20 16.50 4.78
C MET A 211 9.58 15.01 4.80
N PRO A 212 10.77 14.62 4.29
CA PRO A 212 11.82 15.44 3.67
C PRO A 212 11.69 15.64 2.14
N TYR A 213 10.58 15.26 1.52
CA TYR A 213 10.49 15.10 0.05
C TYR A 213 10.16 16.36 -0.73
N LYS A 214 9.89 17.50 -0.08
CA LYS A 214 9.39 18.69 -0.80
C LYS A 214 10.41 19.28 -1.78
N GLU A 215 11.68 19.31 -1.39
CA GLU A 215 12.77 19.79 -2.26
C GLU A 215 13.14 18.73 -3.30
N ALA A 216 13.28 17.47 -2.90
CA ALA A 216 13.57 16.35 -3.81
C ALA A 216 12.50 16.18 -4.91
N SER A 217 11.25 16.58 -4.64
CA SER A 217 10.17 16.56 -5.62
C SER A 217 10.42 17.51 -6.81
N LEU A 218 11.28 18.53 -6.66
CA LEU A 218 11.71 19.39 -7.77
C LEU A 218 12.55 18.66 -8.79
N GLU A 219 13.32 17.65 -8.38
CA GLU A 219 14.15 16.88 -9.31
C GLU A 219 13.34 15.79 -10.02
N CYS A 220 12.15 15.47 -9.50
CA CYS A 220 11.33 14.37 -9.97
C CYS A 220 10.15 14.77 -10.86
N CYS A 221 9.77 16.05 -10.89
CA CYS A 221 8.66 16.52 -11.75
C CYS A 221 9.17 17.02 -13.11
N ASP A 222 8.36 16.84 -14.15
CA ASP A 222 8.68 17.29 -15.51
C ASP A 222 8.37 18.78 -15.71
N GLU A 223 7.32 19.28 -15.03
CA GLU A 223 6.83 20.65 -15.13
C GLU A 223 6.45 21.18 -13.74
N PHE A 224 6.43 22.51 -13.59
CA PHE A 224 6.16 23.17 -12.31
C PHE A 224 5.22 24.35 -12.47
N ASP A 225 4.35 24.54 -11.49
CA ASP A 225 3.71 25.83 -11.27
C ASP A 225 4.77 26.92 -10.98
N PRO A 226 4.61 28.16 -11.51
CA PRO A 226 5.59 29.23 -11.32
C PRO A 226 5.87 29.56 -9.84
N ILE A 227 4.86 29.50 -8.96
CA ILE A 227 5.03 29.78 -7.53
C ILE A 227 5.80 28.64 -6.87
N ALA A 228 5.50 27.38 -7.22
CA ALA A 228 6.25 26.23 -6.71
C ALA A 228 7.74 26.31 -7.07
N LYS A 229 8.05 26.71 -8.30
CA LYS A 229 9.42 26.95 -8.76
C LYS A 229 10.10 28.10 -8.02
N LEU A 230 9.39 29.19 -7.75
CA LEU A 230 9.91 30.33 -6.99
C LEU A 230 10.22 29.98 -5.53
N ILE A 231 9.33 29.23 -4.89
CA ILE A 231 9.50 28.77 -3.51
C ILE A 231 10.66 27.78 -3.39
N GLY A 232 10.91 26.99 -4.44
CA GLY A 232 11.93 25.94 -4.40
C GLY A 232 11.44 24.67 -3.69
N ALA A 233 10.13 24.43 -3.64
CA ALA A 233 9.57 23.24 -2.99
C ALA A 233 8.22 22.83 -3.61
N VAL A 234 7.99 21.52 -3.75
CA VAL A 234 6.75 20.92 -4.25
C VAL A 234 6.13 20.06 -3.16
N ASN A 235 4.89 20.37 -2.76
CA ASN A 235 4.13 19.55 -1.80
C ASN A 235 2.98 18.78 -2.48
N THR A 236 2.70 19.04 -3.76
CA THR A 236 1.61 18.41 -4.50
C THR A 236 2.11 18.07 -5.90
N ILE A 237 2.06 16.80 -6.26
CA ILE A 237 2.43 16.26 -7.57
C ILE A 237 1.15 15.76 -8.24
N VAL A 238 0.89 16.19 -9.46
CA VAL A 238 -0.25 15.71 -10.27
C VAL A 238 0.28 15.02 -11.52
N ARG A 239 -0.16 13.79 -11.78
CA ARG A 239 0.12 13.12 -13.04
C ARG A 239 -0.90 13.58 -14.08
N ARG A 240 -0.43 14.30 -15.09
CA ARG A 240 -1.29 14.82 -16.16
C ARG A 240 -1.83 13.66 -17.01
N PRO A 241 -3.15 13.49 -17.16
CA PRO A 241 -3.71 12.36 -17.89
C PRO A 241 -3.36 12.31 -19.40
N SER A 242 -3.08 13.46 -20.02
CA SER A 242 -2.86 13.54 -21.46
C SER A 242 -1.52 12.99 -21.93
N ASP A 243 -0.47 13.13 -21.11
CA ASP A 243 0.91 12.75 -21.48
C ASP A 243 1.67 12.04 -20.36
N GLY A 244 1.05 11.85 -19.19
CA GLY A 244 1.64 11.13 -18.06
C GLY A 244 2.69 11.90 -17.27
N LYS A 245 2.98 13.16 -17.65
CA LYS A 245 3.97 14.01 -16.99
C LYS A 245 3.58 14.34 -15.56
N LEU A 246 4.57 14.43 -14.69
CA LEU A 246 4.43 14.86 -13.31
C LEU A 246 4.55 16.39 -13.24
N ILE A 247 3.49 17.05 -12.78
CA ILE A 247 3.45 18.49 -12.59
C ILE A 247 3.51 18.80 -11.09
N GLY A 248 4.50 19.56 -10.67
CA GLY A 248 4.72 19.98 -9.29
C GLY A 248 4.03 21.30 -8.95
N TYR A 249 3.31 21.31 -7.84
CA TYR A 249 2.64 22.47 -7.25
C TYR A 249 3.05 22.65 -5.78
N ASN A 250 2.86 23.87 -5.28
CA ASN A 250 2.98 24.18 -3.87
C ASN A 250 1.67 24.79 -3.38
N THR A 251 0.98 24.12 -2.47
CA THR A 251 -0.27 24.59 -1.86
C THR A 251 -0.09 25.05 -0.41
N ASP A 252 1.11 24.86 0.17
CA ASP A 252 1.38 25.27 1.54
C ASP A 252 1.40 26.78 1.70
N TYR A 253 1.95 27.52 0.73
CA TYR A 253 2.12 28.98 0.86
C TYR A 253 0.78 29.69 1.03
N ILE A 254 -0.20 29.35 0.19
CA ILE A 254 -1.53 29.97 0.24
C ILE A 254 -2.27 29.51 1.50
N GLY A 255 -2.17 28.24 1.87
CA GLY A 255 -2.77 27.73 3.10
C GLY A 255 -2.21 28.41 4.36
N ALA A 256 -0.89 28.63 4.42
CA ALA A 256 -0.24 29.30 5.55
C ALA A 256 -0.58 30.79 5.60
N ILE A 257 -0.49 31.50 4.48
CA ILE A 257 -0.79 32.94 4.42
C ILE A 257 -2.27 33.18 4.78
N SER A 258 -3.20 32.47 4.16
CA SER A 258 -4.63 32.64 4.44
C SER A 258 -4.98 32.32 5.90
N ALA A 259 -4.40 31.26 6.48
CA ALA A 259 -4.63 30.94 7.89
C ALA A 259 -4.12 32.05 8.84
N ILE A 260 -2.99 32.68 8.53
CA ILE A 260 -2.46 33.81 9.31
C ILE A 260 -3.36 35.04 9.15
N GLU A 261 -3.75 35.39 7.93
CA GLU A 261 -4.63 36.52 7.66
C GLU A 261 -5.99 36.39 8.35
N ASP A 262 -6.60 35.19 8.29
CA ASP A 262 -7.87 34.91 8.95
C ASP A 262 -7.75 34.97 10.48
N GLY A 263 -6.63 34.46 11.02
CA GLY A 263 -6.32 34.55 12.44
C GLY A 263 -6.23 35.99 12.93
N LEU A 264 -5.61 36.89 12.16
CA LEU A 264 -5.51 38.31 12.49
C LEU A 264 -6.86 39.03 12.40
N ARG A 265 -7.65 38.77 11.36
CA ARG A 265 -9.01 39.35 11.21
C ARG A 265 -9.96 38.92 12.34
N GLY A 266 -9.80 37.70 12.86
CA GLY A 266 -10.56 37.21 14.00
C GLY A 266 -10.24 37.90 15.33
N VAL A 267 -9.07 38.55 15.46
CA VAL A 267 -8.66 39.27 16.67
C VAL A 267 -9.27 40.68 16.72
N ASP A 268 -9.51 41.31 15.57
CA ASP A 268 -10.10 42.65 15.49
C ASP A 268 -11.63 42.67 15.68
N GLY A 269 -12.29 41.51 15.72
CA GLY A 269 -13.75 41.38 15.94
C GLY A 269 -14.18 41.27 17.41
N GLY A 270 -13.26 41.36 18.37
CA GLY A 270 -13.49 41.11 19.81
C GLY A 270 -13.60 42.35 20.72
N PHE A 271 -13.65 43.56 20.16
CA PHE A 271 -13.82 44.80 20.93
C PHE A 271 -14.73 45.78 20.19
N LEU A 272 -16.04 45.53 20.22
CA LEU A 272 -17.09 46.55 20.15
C LEU A 272 -18.21 46.19 21.11
#